data_AF-A0A6G4D9N5-F1
#
_entry.id   AF-A0A6G4D9N5-F1
#
_cell.length_a   1.000
_cell.length_b   1.000
_cell.length_c   1.000
_cell.angle_alpha   90.00
_cell.angle_beta   90.00
_cell.angle_gamma   90.00
#
_symmetry.space_group_name_H-M   'P 1'
#
loop_
_entity.id
_entity.type
_entity.pdbx_description
1 polymer ?
#
loop_
_entity_poly.entity_id
_entity_poly.type
_entity_poly.pdbx_seq_one_letter_code
_entity_poly.pdbx_strand_id
1 'polypeptide(L)'
;MLNIILNESKVIEEALKGNIQNNKITPILQLLIKHYYLNGMTDKLQLKEQILNYLKNNYEGYKRAKWESTIEKMVKRFLKLAKNPKVEIKITDIDKIQITKNELKTIEQLNNKQLEKIAFVLLVYGKISNIIIKENDGWINQSCTIICEEAKVGLQGIEKTRIFHELYKKKYIEQSKHNAKTNMRVCYIDKEYINEDVELTINDFNGVVHQYLIWKGESWIKCASCQKWARQKSNKTKYCPKCAREIEKEKHKERNKRWYKNKNSDGLENHLKPLV
;
A
#
# COMPACT_ATOMS: atom_id res chain seq x y z
N MET A 1 -1.15 3.34 2.28
CA MET A 1 -0.42 2.11 1.87
C MET A 1 -1.44 1.04 2.05
N LEU A 2 -1.83 0.38 0.96
CA LEU A 2 -2.78 -0.74 1.04
C LEU A 2 -2.38 -1.65 2.20
N ASN A 3 -3.35 -2.00 3.05
CA ASN A 3 -3.11 -2.84 4.22
C ASN A 3 -3.00 -4.33 3.82
N ILE A 4 -2.32 -4.59 2.70
CA ILE A 4 -2.09 -5.89 2.07
C ILE A 4 -0.62 -5.94 1.68
N ILE A 5 0.03 -7.08 1.93
CA ILE A 5 1.38 -7.32 1.43
C ILE A 5 1.25 -7.79 -0.02
N LEU A 6 1.82 -7.01 -0.94
CA LEU A 6 1.70 -7.25 -2.37
C LEU A 6 2.87 -8.03 -2.93
N ASN A 7 4.07 -7.85 -2.37
CA ASN A 7 5.29 -8.53 -2.79
C ASN A 7 5.80 -9.37 -1.62
N GLU A 8 5.22 -10.55 -1.46
CA GLU A 8 5.54 -11.47 -0.36
C GLU A 8 6.99 -11.97 -0.43
N SER A 9 7.52 -12.26 -1.62
CA SER A 9 8.89 -12.81 -1.77
C SER A 9 9.94 -11.87 -1.18
N LYS A 10 9.85 -10.57 -1.53
CA LYS A 10 10.77 -9.56 -1.02
C LYS A 10 10.69 -9.42 0.50
N VAL A 11 9.48 -9.46 1.06
CA VAL A 11 9.28 -9.36 2.51
C VAL A 11 9.84 -10.60 3.22
N ILE A 12 9.67 -11.79 2.64
CA ILE A 12 10.23 -13.03 3.16
C ILE A 12 11.76 -12.97 3.13
N GLU A 13 12.38 -12.54 2.04
CA GLU A 13 13.84 -12.40 1.94
C GLU A 13 14.40 -11.42 2.99
N GLU A 14 13.77 -10.26 3.16
CA GLU A 14 14.18 -9.27 4.17
C GLU A 14 14.03 -9.83 5.59
N ALA A 15 12.94 -10.56 5.85
CA ALA A 15 12.70 -11.21 7.14
C ALA A 15 13.75 -12.30 7.43
N LEU A 16 14.07 -13.15 6.46
CA LEU A 16 15.09 -14.20 6.60
C LEU A 16 16.49 -13.63 6.83
N LYS A 17 16.78 -12.40 6.36
CA LYS A 17 18.02 -11.66 6.64
C LYS A 17 18.07 -11.02 8.03
N GLY A 18 17.00 -11.18 8.84
CA GLY A 18 16.92 -10.66 10.22
C GLY A 18 16.41 -9.22 10.34
N ASN A 19 15.97 -8.60 9.24
CA ASN A 19 15.44 -7.23 9.28
C ASN A 19 13.96 -7.23 9.71
N ILE A 20 13.70 -7.19 11.03
CA ILE A 20 12.34 -7.05 11.55
C ILE A 20 12.06 -5.60 11.94
N GLN A 21 11.08 -4.98 11.29
CA GLN A 21 10.49 -3.73 11.79
C GLN A 21 9.41 -4.07 12.84
N ASN A 22 9.58 -3.60 14.07
CA ASN A 22 8.73 -3.94 15.23
C ASN A 22 7.21 -3.71 14.99
N ASN A 23 6.83 -2.79 14.11
CA ASN A 23 5.44 -2.44 13.84
C ASN A 23 4.70 -3.40 12.87
N LYS A 24 5.39 -4.36 12.24
CA LYS A 24 4.80 -5.27 11.23
C LYS A 24 5.09 -6.75 11.47
N ILE A 25 5.40 -7.13 12.71
CA ILE A 25 5.81 -8.51 13.03
C ILE A 25 4.75 -9.56 12.73
N THR A 26 3.47 -9.29 13.04
CA THR A 26 2.39 -10.27 12.83
C THR A 26 2.20 -10.65 11.35
N PRO A 27 2.09 -9.70 10.40
CA PRO A 27 2.08 -10.03 8.98
C PRO A 27 3.33 -10.80 8.51
N ILE A 28 4.52 -10.44 9.00
CA ILE A 28 5.76 -11.15 8.68
C ILE A 28 5.69 -12.61 9.14
N LEU A 29 5.21 -12.86 10.36
CA LEU A 29 5.07 -14.22 10.89
C LEU A 29 4.08 -15.06 10.07
N GLN A 30 2.99 -14.46 9.59
CA GLN A 30 2.06 -15.16 8.69
C GLN A 30 2.71 -15.56 7.36
N LEU A 31 3.55 -14.70 6.79
CA LEU A 31 4.32 -15.02 5.59
C LEU A 31 5.38 -16.09 5.82
N LEU A 32 6.05 -16.06 6.97
CA LEU A 32 7.02 -17.11 7.32
C LEU A 32 6.34 -18.47 7.52
N ILE A 33 5.17 -18.51 8.16
CA ILE A 33 4.36 -19.74 8.26
C ILE A 33 4.04 -20.28 6.86
N LYS A 34 3.60 -19.39 5.95
CA LYS A 34 3.31 -19.73 4.56
C LYS A 34 4.54 -20.25 3.82
N HIS A 35 5.68 -19.58 3.96
CA HIS A 35 6.95 -19.97 3.35
C HIS A 35 7.42 -21.35 3.82
N TYR A 36 7.47 -21.59 5.14
CA TYR A 36 7.90 -22.88 5.68
C TYR A 36 6.96 -24.03 5.29
N TYR A 37 5.66 -23.76 5.23
CA TYR A 37 4.68 -24.74 4.75
C TYR A 37 4.94 -25.14 3.29
N LEU A 38 5.21 -24.16 2.42
CA LEU A 38 5.54 -24.40 1.02
C LEU A 38 6.87 -25.16 0.84
N ASN A 39 7.80 -25.00 1.77
CA ASN A 39 9.05 -25.78 1.82
C ASN A 39 8.87 -27.20 2.43
N GLY A 40 7.63 -27.65 2.64
CA GLY A 40 7.31 -29.02 3.07
C GLY A 40 7.03 -29.19 4.56
N MET A 41 7.14 -28.15 5.38
CA MET A 41 6.79 -28.24 6.81
C MET A 41 5.28 -28.21 7.02
N THR A 42 4.64 -29.37 7.01
CA THR A 42 3.17 -29.49 7.16
C THR A 42 2.72 -29.79 8.59
N ASP A 43 3.65 -30.24 9.45
CA ASP A 43 3.36 -30.53 10.85
C ASP A 43 3.16 -29.27 11.70
N LYS A 44 2.13 -29.30 12.54
CA LYS A 44 1.73 -28.15 13.38
C LYS A 44 2.80 -27.81 14.41
N LEU A 45 3.42 -28.80 15.04
CA LEU A 45 4.41 -28.59 16.10
C LEU A 45 5.71 -28.08 15.50
N GLN A 46 6.16 -28.68 14.39
CA GLN A 46 7.35 -28.23 13.65
C GLN A 46 7.22 -26.78 13.20
N LEU A 47 6.11 -26.40 12.54
CA LEU A 47 5.86 -25.02 12.12
C LEU A 47 5.86 -24.05 13.31
N LYS A 48 5.19 -24.43 14.41
CA LYS A 48 5.14 -23.61 15.62
C LYS A 48 6.55 -23.37 16.18
N GLU A 49 7.33 -24.42 16.40
CA GLU A 49 8.67 -24.28 16.96
C GLU A 49 9.62 -23.53 16.02
N GLN A 50 9.51 -23.74 14.70
CA GLN A 50 10.31 -23.00 13.71
C GLN A 50 10.06 -21.48 13.79
N ILE A 51 8.80 -21.08 13.92
CA ILE A 51 8.43 -19.66 14.05
C ILE A 51 8.86 -19.09 15.41
N LEU A 52 8.75 -19.86 16.50
CA LEU A 52 9.22 -19.44 17.81
C LEU A 52 10.75 -19.28 17.84
N ASN A 53 11.50 -20.17 17.20
CA ASN A 53 12.95 -20.08 17.04
C ASN A 53 13.34 -18.86 16.21
N TYR A 54 12.63 -18.59 15.10
CA TYR A 54 12.84 -17.38 14.32
C TYR A 54 12.67 -16.11 15.16
N LEU A 55 11.61 -16.03 15.98
CA LEU A 55 11.38 -14.90 16.88
C LEU A 55 12.49 -14.77 17.94
N LYS A 56 12.94 -15.88 18.53
CA LYS A 56 14.01 -15.88 19.52
C LYS A 56 15.30 -15.25 18.98
N ASN A 57 15.61 -15.48 17.69
CA ASN A 57 16.86 -15.04 17.08
C ASN A 57 16.80 -13.61 16.52
N ASN A 58 15.61 -13.14 16.12
CA ASN A 58 15.47 -11.92 15.32
C ASN A 58 14.62 -10.82 15.97
N TYR A 59 13.99 -11.08 17.12
CA TYR A 59 13.12 -10.11 17.79
C TYR A 59 13.60 -9.75 19.19
N GLU A 60 14.00 -8.49 19.35
CA GLU A 60 14.44 -7.95 20.63
C GLU A 60 13.28 -7.95 21.66
N GLY A 61 13.55 -8.45 22.86
CA GLY A 61 12.53 -8.56 23.92
C GLY A 61 11.57 -9.74 23.75
N TYR A 62 11.90 -10.73 22.92
CA TYR A 62 11.15 -11.98 22.80
C TYR A 62 10.96 -12.67 24.17
N LYS A 63 9.72 -13.06 24.45
CA LYS A 63 9.35 -13.92 25.59
C LYS A 63 8.41 -15.01 25.09
N ARG A 64 8.82 -16.28 25.24
CA ARG A 64 8.05 -17.44 24.76
C ARG A 64 6.61 -17.43 25.27
N ALA A 65 6.41 -17.18 26.57
CA ALA A 65 5.08 -17.12 27.20
C ALA A 65 4.13 -16.09 26.54
N LYS A 66 4.65 -15.00 25.98
CA LYS A 66 3.84 -13.98 25.29
C LYS A 66 3.40 -14.41 23.88
N TRP A 67 4.24 -15.18 23.20
CA TRP A 67 4.06 -15.48 21.77
C TRP A 67 3.51 -16.88 21.50
N GLU A 68 3.77 -17.85 22.36
CA GLU A 68 3.46 -19.26 22.12
C GLU A 68 2.00 -19.52 21.75
N SER A 69 1.06 -19.00 22.54
CA SER A 69 -0.37 -19.17 22.27
C SER A 69 -0.84 -18.43 21.01
N THR A 70 -0.21 -17.29 20.70
CA THR A 70 -0.49 -16.49 19.50
C THR A 70 -0.01 -17.22 18.24
N ILE A 71 1.23 -17.73 18.24
CA ILE A 71 1.79 -18.50 17.13
C ILE A 71 1.00 -19.78 16.91
N GLU A 72 0.65 -20.50 17.97
CA GLU A 72 -0.16 -21.71 17.85
C GLU A 72 -1.51 -21.44 17.17
N LYS A 73 -2.19 -20.35 17.55
CA LYS A 73 -3.44 -19.93 16.91
C LYS A 73 -3.24 -19.56 15.45
N MET A 74 -2.13 -18.87 15.11
CA MET A 74 -1.81 -18.52 13.73
C MET A 74 -1.56 -19.76 12.87
N VAL A 75 -0.68 -20.66 13.31
CA VAL A 75 -0.38 -21.91 12.61
C VAL A 75 -1.64 -22.76 12.44
N LYS A 76 -2.45 -22.92 13.49
CA LYS A 76 -3.71 -23.69 13.41
C LYS A 76 -4.68 -23.10 12.38
N ARG A 77 -4.84 -21.77 12.35
CA ARG A 77 -5.71 -21.08 11.37
C ARG A 77 -5.18 -21.26 9.95
N PHE A 78 -3.88 -21.12 9.76
CA PHE A 78 -3.24 -21.28 8.46
C PHE A 78 -3.37 -22.70 7.93
N LEU A 79 -3.05 -23.73 8.74
CA LEU A 79 -3.18 -25.12 8.32
C LEU A 79 -4.62 -25.51 8.00
N LYS A 80 -5.62 -24.97 8.71
CA LYS A 80 -7.03 -25.15 8.37
C LYS A 80 -7.36 -24.56 6.99
N LEU A 81 -6.78 -23.40 6.67
CA LEU A 81 -6.94 -22.75 5.37
C LEU A 81 -6.25 -23.54 4.26
N ALA A 82 -5.02 -23.99 4.49
CA ALA A 82 -4.20 -24.75 3.53
C ALA A 82 -4.80 -26.11 3.17
N LYS A 83 -5.60 -26.71 4.07
CA LYS A 83 -6.36 -27.94 3.79
C LYS A 83 -7.63 -27.72 2.96
N ASN A 84 -8.01 -26.47 2.71
CA ASN A 84 -9.20 -26.17 1.90
C ASN A 84 -8.87 -26.33 0.42
N PRO A 85 -9.52 -27.24 -0.33
CA PRO A 85 -9.22 -27.49 -1.74
C PRO A 85 -9.48 -26.28 -2.65
N LYS A 86 -10.26 -25.29 -2.20
CA LYS A 86 -10.51 -24.05 -2.95
C LYS A 86 -9.39 -23.02 -2.82
N VAL A 87 -8.44 -23.24 -1.91
CA VAL A 87 -7.39 -22.27 -1.60
C VAL A 87 -6.06 -22.82 -2.08
N GLU A 88 -5.55 -22.21 -3.14
CA GLU A 88 -4.18 -22.43 -3.59
C GLU A 88 -3.23 -21.63 -2.70
N ILE A 89 -2.33 -22.32 -1.98
CA ILE A 89 -1.28 -21.67 -1.22
C ILE A 89 -0.08 -21.50 -2.15
N LYS A 90 0.25 -20.25 -2.48
CA LYS A 90 1.44 -19.88 -3.25
C LYS A 90 1.95 -18.53 -2.81
N ILE A 91 3.25 -18.29 -2.91
CA ILE A 91 3.79 -16.94 -2.69
C ILE A 91 3.28 -16.04 -3.82
N THR A 92 2.73 -14.89 -3.47
CA THR A 92 2.12 -13.98 -4.44
C THR A 92 2.88 -12.66 -4.46
N ASP A 93 3.37 -12.29 -5.64
CA ASP A 93 3.95 -10.98 -5.91
C ASP A 93 3.09 -10.26 -6.96
N ILE A 94 2.62 -9.05 -6.64
CA ILE A 94 1.74 -8.24 -7.48
C ILE A 94 2.43 -6.93 -7.79
N ASP A 95 3.11 -6.88 -8.94
CA ASP A 95 3.82 -5.68 -9.38
C ASP A 95 2.89 -4.65 -10.02
N LYS A 96 1.83 -5.12 -10.69
CA LYS A 96 0.89 -4.25 -11.40
C LYS A 96 -0.53 -4.77 -11.39
N ILE A 97 -1.48 -3.85 -11.46
CA ILE A 97 -2.92 -4.15 -11.64
C ILE A 97 -3.43 -3.39 -12.85
N GLN A 98 -4.05 -4.11 -13.77
CA GLN A 98 -4.67 -3.55 -14.97
C GLN A 98 -6.15 -3.25 -14.70
N ILE A 99 -6.55 -2.03 -15.04
CA ILE A 99 -7.90 -1.51 -14.95
C ILE A 99 -8.40 -1.24 -16.36
N THR A 100 -9.59 -1.75 -16.67
CA THR A 100 -10.17 -1.62 -18.01
C THR A 100 -10.87 -0.27 -18.19
N LYS A 101 -11.10 0.08 -19.45
CA LYS A 101 -11.91 1.24 -19.81
C LYS A 101 -13.35 1.14 -19.31
N ASN A 102 -13.95 -0.06 -19.35
CA ASN A 102 -15.33 -0.27 -18.90
C ASN A 102 -15.47 -0.08 -17.38
N GLU A 103 -14.51 -0.58 -16.61
CA GLU A 103 -14.44 -0.38 -15.17
C GLU A 103 -14.34 1.10 -14.79
N LEU A 104 -13.46 1.85 -15.48
CA LEU A 104 -13.28 3.28 -15.25
C LEU A 104 -14.53 4.07 -15.62
N LYS A 105 -15.14 3.79 -16.78
CA LYS A 105 -16.41 4.40 -17.20
C LYS A 105 -17.52 4.14 -16.20
N THR A 106 -17.60 2.91 -15.68
CA THR A 106 -18.58 2.55 -14.65
C THR A 106 -18.36 3.40 -13.40
N ILE A 107 -17.13 3.56 -12.94
CA ILE A 107 -16.82 4.43 -11.79
C ILE A 107 -17.23 5.90 -12.09
N GLU A 108 -16.92 6.43 -13.27
CA GLU A 108 -17.25 7.81 -13.64
C GLU A 108 -18.76 8.11 -13.63
N GLN A 109 -19.61 7.12 -13.91
CA GLN A 109 -21.07 7.28 -13.87
C GLN A 109 -21.61 7.66 -12.48
N LEU A 110 -20.82 7.47 -11.42
CA LEU A 110 -21.19 7.91 -10.07
C LEU A 110 -21.36 9.44 -9.98
N ASN A 111 -20.69 10.21 -10.86
CA ASN A 111 -20.72 11.68 -10.91
C ASN A 111 -20.51 12.35 -9.54
N ASN A 112 -19.72 11.70 -8.68
CA ASN A 112 -19.42 12.16 -7.34
C ASN A 112 -18.01 11.73 -7.00
N LYS A 113 -17.13 12.72 -6.87
CA LYS A 113 -15.71 12.51 -6.64
C LYS A 113 -15.38 11.68 -5.40
N GLN A 114 -16.18 11.77 -4.33
CA GLN A 114 -15.93 10.95 -3.14
C GLN A 114 -16.32 9.49 -3.38
N LEU A 115 -17.47 9.25 -4.01
CA LEU A 115 -17.92 7.90 -4.39
C LEU A 115 -16.97 7.27 -5.40
N GLU A 116 -16.53 8.02 -6.41
CA GLU A 116 -15.59 7.56 -7.43
C GLU A 116 -14.28 7.09 -6.82
N LYS A 117 -13.69 7.88 -5.91
CA LYS A 117 -12.46 7.50 -5.22
C LYS A 117 -12.61 6.21 -4.41
N ILE A 118 -13.74 6.06 -3.72
CA ILE A 118 -14.02 4.88 -2.90
C ILE A 118 -14.25 3.67 -3.80
N ALA A 119 -15.05 3.81 -4.86
CA ALA A 119 -15.27 2.78 -5.86
C ALA A 119 -13.94 2.34 -6.50
N PHE A 120 -13.11 3.28 -6.95
CA PHE A 120 -11.81 2.93 -7.51
C PHE A 120 -10.94 2.11 -6.54
N VAL A 121 -10.88 2.49 -5.26
CA VAL A 121 -10.14 1.71 -4.25
C VAL A 121 -10.75 0.32 -4.03
N LEU A 122 -12.08 0.21 -4.02
CA LEU A 122 -12.78 -1.07 -3.94
C LEU A 122 -12.42 -1.99 -5.12
N LEU A 123 -12.42 -1.45 -6.35
CA LEU A 123 -12.02 -2.17 -7.55
C LEU A 123 -10.61 -2.75 -7.45
N VAL A 124 -9.66 -1.93 -6.99
CA VAL A 124 -8.27 -2.36 -6.78
C VAL A 124 -8.21 -3.51 -5.78
N TYR A 125 -8.88 -3.39 -4.63
CA TYR A 125 -8.95 -4.49 -3.65
C TYR A 125 -9.61 -5.74 -4.23
N GLY A 126 -10.69 -5.60 -5.00
CA GLY A 126 -11.38 -6.73 -5.63
C GLY A 126 -10.49 -7.48 -6.61
N LYS A 127 -9.72 -6.76 -7.44
CA LYS A 127 -8.74 -7.36 -8.36
C LYS A 127 -7.60 -8.05 -7.62
N ILE A 128 -7.06 -7.43 -6.56
CA ILE A 128 -6.05 -8.06 -5.70
C ILE A 128 -6.59 -9.38 -5.14
N SER A 129 -7.81 -9.36 -4.58
CA SER A 129 -8.42 -10.56 -4.01
C SER A 129 -8.66 -11.65 -5.05
N ASN A 130 -9.02 -11.31 -6.30
CA ASN A 130 -9.18 -12.26 -7.39
C ASN A 130 -7.84 -12.86 -7.87
N ILE A 131 -6.73 -12.12 -7.75
CA ILE A 131 -5.38 -12.66 -8.02
C ILE A 131 -4.96 -13.64 -6.92
N ILE A 132 -5.26 -13.32 -5.66
CA ILE A 132 -4.83 -14.11 -4.49
C ILE A 132 -5.69 -15.37 -4.31
N ILE A 133 -7.00 -15.25 -4.46
CA ILE A 133 -7.97 -16.32 -4.18
C ILE A 133 -8.65 -16.73 -5.49
N LYS A 134 -8.46 -18.00 -5.87
CA LYS A 134 -9.14 -18.60 -7.02
C LYS A 134 -10.66 -18.54 -6.82
N GLU A 135 -11.39 -18.11 -7.85
CA GLU A 135 -12.87 -18.01 -7.83
C GLU A 135 -13.44 -17.08 -6.72
N ASN A 136 -12.72 -16.03 -6.35
CA ASN A 136 -13.17 -15.06 -5.34
C ASN A 136 -14.24 -14.06 -5.83
N ASP A 137 -14.47 -13.96 -7.14
CA ASP A 137 -15.61 -13.24 -7.74
C ASP A 137 -15.84 -11.81 -7.18
N GLY A 138 -14.74 -11.10 -6.90
CA GLY A 138 -14.73 -9.72 -6.42
C GLY A 138 -15.00 -9.51 -4.93
N TRP A 139 -15.00 -10.57 -4.12
CA TRP A 139 -15.16 -10.45 -2.67
C TRP A 139 -13.92 -9.82 -2.00
N ILE A 140 -14.16 -8.90 -1.07
CA ILE A 140 -13.15 -8.24 -0.25
C ILE A 140 -13.53 -8.34 1.23
N ASN A 141 -12.52 -8.28 2.09
CA ASN A 141 -12.65 -8.34 3.55
C ASN A 141 -11.85 -7.21 4.19
N GLN A 142 -12.11 -5.99 3.74
CA GLN A 142 -11.44 -4.78 4.18
C GLN A 142 -12.48 -3.88 4.81
N SER A 143 -12.14 -3.26 5.94
CA SER A 143 -13.08 -2.39 6.64
C SER A 143 -13.34 -1.11 5.84
N CYS A 144 -14.55 -0.58 5.96
CA CYS A 144 -14.93 0.70 5.35
C CYS A 144 -13.96 1.83 5.72
N THR A 145 -13.43 1.81 6.94
CA THR A 145 -12.44 2.80 7.41
C THR A 145 -11.14 2.74 6.61
N ILE A 146 -10.56 1.56 6.42
CA ILE A 146 -9.33 1.39 5.63
C ILE A 146 -9.56 1.83 4.18
N ILE A 147 -10.71 1.46 3.60
CA ILE A 147 -11.07 1.84 2.23
C ILE A 147 -11.16 3.37 2.09
N CYS A 148 -11.83 4.07 3.02
CA CYS A 148 -11.91 5.53 3.01
C CYS A 148 -10.54 6.20 3.17
N GLU A 149 -9.66 5.67 4.03
CA GLU A 149 -8.31 6.19 4.26
C GLU A 149 -7.41 6.07 3.01
N GLU A 150 -7.49 4.94 2.31
CA GLU A 150 -6.78 4.73 1.04
C GLU A 150 -7.38 5.58 -0.09
N ALA A 151 -8.70 5.79 -0.09
CA ALA A 151 -9.38 6.71 -1.00
C ALA A 151 -9.08 8.20 -0.71
N LYS A 152 -8.41 8.51 0.41
CA LYS A 152 -8.16 9.89 0.88
C LYS A 152 -9.46 10.69 1.02
N VAL A 153 -10.46 10.03 1.59
CA VAL A 153 -11.79 10.58 1.85
C VAL A 153 -12.01 10.60 3.36
N GLY A 154 -11.94 11.80 3.95
CA GLY A 154 -12.12 12.02 5.39
C GLY A 154 -13.59 12.11 5.76
N LEU A 155 -14.19 10.99 6.15
CA LEU A 155 -15.60 10.88 6.53
C LEU A 155 -15.74 10.50 8.01
N GLN A 156 -16.80 10.99 8.64
CA GLN A 156 -17.21 10.56 9.98
C GLN A 156 -18.15 9.34 9.90
N GLY A 157 -18.36 8.65 11.04
CA GLY A 157 -18.98 7.32 11.09
C GLY A 157 -20.30 7.18 10.32
N ILE A 158 -21.24 8.12 10.51
CA ILE A 158 -22.54 8.11 9.82
C ILE A 158 -22.38 8.34 8.30
N GLU A 159 -21.48 9.25 7.92
CA GLU A 159 -21.23 9.57 6.51
C GLU A 159 -20.60 8.40 5.76
N LYS A 160 -19.69 7.65 6.43
CA LYS A 160 -19.14 6.39 5.88
C LYS A 160 -20.28 5.44 5.54
N THR A 161 -21.14 5.13 6.52
CA THR A 161 -22.26 4.21 6.30
C THR A 161 -23.18 4.67 5.17
N ARG A 162 -23.45 5.97 5.08
CA ARG A 162 -24.28 6.55 4.00
C ARG A 162 -23.67 6.34 2.62
N ILE A 163 -22.36 6.57 2.47
CA ILE A 163 -21.67 6.38 1.19
C ILE A 163 -21.65 4.91 0.76
N PHE A 164 -21.34 3.98 1.66
CA PHE A 164 -21.36 2.56 1.31
C PHE A 164 -22.79 2.08 1.00
N HIS A 165 -23.78 2.57 1.72
CA HIS A 165 -25.19 2.29 1.41
C HIS A 165 -25.61 2.86 0.04
N GLU A 166 -25.08 4.01 -0.38
CA GLU A 166 -25.33 4.55 -1.72
C GLU A 166 -24.71 3.66 -2.81
N LEU A 167 -23.47 3.21 -2.64
CA LEU A 167 -22.82 2.26 -3.55
C LEU A 167 -23.58 0.94 -3.62
N TYR A 168 -24.11 0.46 -2.49
CA TYR A 168 -24.97 -0.73 -2.43
C TYR A 168 -26.27 -0.52 -3.22
N LYS A 169 -26.97 0.60 -3.01
CA LYS A 169 -28.20 0.93 -3.74
C LYS A 169 -27.98 1.03 -5.25
N LYS A 170 -26.83 1.57 -5.67
CA LYS A 170 -26.43 1.68 -7.07
C LYS A 170 -25.88 0.36 -7.66
N LYS A 171 -25.87 -0.74 -6.88
CA LYS A 171 -25.35 -2.08 -7.27
C LYS A 171 -23.85 -2.13 -7.60
N TYR A 172 -23.06 -1.19 -7.11
CA TYR A 172 -21.60 -1.24 -7.23
C TYR A 172 -21.01 -2.28 -6.26
N ILE A 173 -21.69 -2.48 -5.13
CA ILE A 173 -21.30 -3.47 -4.13
C ILE A 173 -22.49 -4.31 -3.67
N GLU A 174 -22.23 -5.56 -3.31
CA GLU A 174 -23.14 -6.42 -2.54
C GLU A 174 -22.56 -6.65 -1.15
N GLN A 175 -23.44 -6.85 -0.17
CA GLN A 175 -23.05 -7.22 1.19
C GLN A 175 -23.34 -8.71 1.43
N SER A 176 -22.52 -9.36 2.25
CA SER A 176 -22.79 -10.74 2.64
C SER A 176 -24.09 -10.84 3.44
N LYS A 177 -24.91 -11.86 3.15
CA LYS A 177 -26.11 -12.18 3.95
C LYS A 177 -25.78 -12.65 5.38
N HIS A 178 -24.51 -12.95 5.68
CA HIS A 178 -24.09 -13.33 7.02
C HIS A 178 -23.70 -12.11 7.86
N ASN A 179 -24.56 -11.77 8.81
CA ASN A 179 -24.48 -10.59 9.70
C ASN A 179 -23.18 -10.45 10.51
N ALA A 180 -22.32 -11.47 10.56
CA ALA A 180 -21.08 -11.46 11.33
C ALA A 180 -19.83 -10.99 10.56
N LYS A 181 -19.91 -10.81 9.23
CA LYS A 181 -18.73 -10.48 8.40
C LYS A 181 -18.94 -9.16 7.65
N THR A 182 -17.95 -8.28 7.69
CA THR A 182 -17.86 -7.05 6.89
C THR A 182 -17.46 -7.32 5.43
N ASN A 183 -17.78 -8.52 4.92
CA ASN A 183 -17.41 -8.91 3.58
C ASN A 183 -18.32 -8.20 2.57
N MET A 184 -17.70 -7.64 1.55
CA MET A 184 -18.39 -6.97 0.45
C MET A 184 -17.93 -7.55 -0.87
N ARG A 185 -18.82 -7.63 -1.85
CA ARG A 185 -18.48 -8.00 -3.22
C ARG A 185 -18.49 -6.75 -4.10
N VAL A 186 -17.49 -6.61 -4.95
CA VAL A 186 -17.42 -5.57 -5.97
C VAL A 186 -18.03 -6.11 -7.26
N CYS A 187 -19.10 -5.48 -7.74
CA CYS A 187 -19.98 -6.08 -8.76
C CYS A 187 -19.71 -5.58 -10.19
N TYR A 188 -18.72 -4.72 -10.37
CA TYR A 188 -18.37 -4.09 -11.67
C TYR A 188 -16.94 -4.41 -12.09
N ILE A 189 -16.38 -5.54 -11.63
CA ILE A 189 -15.09 -6.03 -12.11
C ILE A 189 -15.31 -6.76 -13.43
N ASP A 190 -14.55 -6.38 -14.45
CA ASP A 190 -14.57 -7.10 -15.72
C ASP A 190 -13.93 -8.49 -15.53
N LYS A 191 -14.68 -9.53 -15.86
CA LYS A 191 -14.26 -10.93 -15.67
C LYS A 191 -13.36 -11.42 -16.79
N GLU A 192 -13.61 -10.93 -17.99
CA GLU A 192 -12.91 -11.29 -19.21
C GLU A 192 -12.68 -9.99 -19.99
N TYR A 193 -11.40 -9.68 -20.25
CA TYR A 193 -10.99 -8.52 -21.03
C TYR A 193 -9.68 -8.85 -21.76
N ILE A 194 -9.47 -8.22 -22.91
CA ILE A 194 -8.22 -8.33 -23.67
C ILE A 194 -7.29 -7.17 -23.33
N ASN A 195 -6.01 -7.26 -23.69
CA ASN A 195 -5.02 -6.24 -23.29
C ASN A 195 -5.37 -4.84 -23.84
N GLU A 196 -6.04 -4.78 -24.98
CA GLU A 196 -6.53 -3.56 -25.64
C GLU A 196 -7.59 -2.82 -24.83
N ASP A 197 -8.29 -3.51 -23.91
CA ASP A 197 -9.29 -2.90 -23.03
C ASP A 197 -8.67 -2.18 -21.84
N VAL A 198 -7.37 -2.39 -21.59
CA VAL A 198 -6.65 -1.82 -20.44
C VAL A 198 -6.35 -0.35 -20.67
N GLU A 199 -6.90 0.50 -19.81
CA GLU A 199 -6.76 1.95 -19.90
C GLU A 199 -5.80 2.50 -18.83
N LEU A 200 -5.76 1.87 -17.66
CA LEU A 200 -4.90 2.30 -16.55
C LEU A 200 -4.17 1.10 -15.93
N THR A 201 -2.85 1.23 -15.81
CA THR A 201 -2.02 0.24 -15.09
C THR A 201 -1.51 0.85 -13.79
N ILE A 202 -1.91 0.26 -12.67
CA ILE A 202 -1.49 0.67 -11.33
C ILE A 202 -0.18 -0.02 -10.99
N ASN A 203 0.85 0.76 -10.68
CA ASN A 203 2.15 0.27 -10.21
C ASN A 203 2.54 0.80 -8.81
N ASP A 204 1.97 1.93 -8.37
CA ASP A 204 2.22 2.49 -7.04
C ASP A 204 1.06 2.30 -6.06
N PHE A 205 1.16 1.25 -5.24
CA PHE A 205 0.15 0.90 -4.26
C PHE A 205 0.13 1.79 -3.00
N ASN A 206 1.08 2.73 -2.86
CA ASN A 206 1.08 3.66 -1.73
C ASN A 206 0.11 4.83 -1.90
N GLY A 207 -0.39 5.04 -3.12
CA GLY A 207 -1.31 6.11 -3.45
C GLY A 207 -2.16 5.77 -4.66
N VAL A 208 -2.82 4.61 -4.64
CA VAL A 208 -3.64 4.12 -5.75
C VAL A 208 -4.66 5.16 -6.24
N VAL A 209 -5.32 5.86 -5.31
CA VAL A 209 -6.32 6.88 -5.67
C VAL A 209 -5.72 8.05 -6.46
N HIS A 210 -4.43 8.38 -6.26
CA HIS A 210 -3.80 9.46 -7.01
C HIS A 210 -3.60 9.10 -8.47
N GLN A 211 -3.36 7.82 -8.79
CA GLN A 211 -3.26 7.36 -10.18
C GLN A 211 -4.62 7.48 -10.90
N TYR A 212 -5.73 7.19 -10.23
CA TYR A 212 -7.08 7.47 -10.75
C TYR A 212 -7.32 8.97 -10.98
N LEU A 213 -6.92 9.82 -10.03
CA LEU A 213 -7.09 11.27 -10.18
C LEU A 213 -6.24 11.83 -11.33
N ILE A 214 -5.04 11.29 -11.56
CA ILE A 214 -4.21 11.65 -12.72
C ILE A 214 -4.91 11.24 -14.01
N TRP A 215 -5.49 10.04 -14.07
CA TRP A 215 -6.27 9.60 -15.22
C TRP A 215 -7.47 10.50 -15.51
N LYS A 216 -8.16 11.00 -14.47
CA LYS A 216 -9.22 12.03 -14.58
C LYS A 216 -8.73 13.41 -15.03
N GLY A 217 -7.43 13.60 -15.26
CA GLY A 217 -6.83 14.87 -15.68
C GLY A 217 -6.35 15.76 -14.54
N GLU A 218 -6.30 15.28 -13.30
CA GLU A 218 -5.74 16.07 -12.19
C GLU A 218 -4.21 16.01 -12.12
N SER A 219 -3.58 17.14 -11.87
CA SER A 219 -2.12 17.21 -11.76
C SER A 219 -1.62 16.82 -10.36
N TRP A 220 -1.08 15.60 -10.25
CA TRP A 220 -0.42 15.07 -9.06
C TRP A 220 0.99 14.59 -9.39
N ILE A 221 1.91 14.76 -8.45
CA ILE A 221 3.30 14.29 -8.57
C ILE A 221 3.69 13.47 -7.35
N LYS A 222 4.63 12.55 -7.55
CA LYS A 222 5.34 11.90 -6.46
C LYS A 222 6.58 12.73 -6.12
N CYS A 223 6.68 13.18 -4.88
CA CYS A 223 7.80 14.02 -4.43
C CYS A 223 9.13 13.27 -4.57
N ALA A 224 10.11 13.82 -5.28
CA ALA A 224 11.40 13.16 -5.48
C ALA A 224 12.20 12.92 -4.18
N SER A 225 11.99 13.77 -3.16
CA SER A 225 12.67 13.67 -1.87
C SER A 225 12.00 12.66 -0.92
N CYS A 226 10.71 12.84 -0.62
CA CYS A 226 10.03 12.02 0.39
C CYS A 226 9.10 10.94 -0.17
N GLN A 227 9.01 10.80 -1.49
CA GLN A 227 8.19 9.81 -2.20
C GLN A 227 6.68 9.88 -1.91
N LYS A 228 6.21 10.96 -1.27
CA LYS A 228 4.78 11.21 -1.00
C LYS A 228 4.12 11.92 -2.17
N TRP A 229 2.85 11.60 -2.39
CA TRP A 229 2.00 12.27 -3.37
C TRP A 229 1.69 13.71 -2.98
N ALA A 230 1.79 14.63 -3.93
CA ALA A 230 1.53 16.05 -3.75
C ALA A 230 0.85 16.66 -4.98
N ARG A 231 0.05 17.71 -4.76
CA ARG A 231 -0.54 18.50 -5.84
C ARG A 231 0.56 19.18 -6.65
N GLN A 232 0.48 19.04 -7.96
CA GLN A 232 1.34 19.77 -8.89
C GLN A 232 0.75 21.18 -9.10
N LYS A 233 1.55 22.22 -8.85
CA LYS A 233 1.13 23.61 -9.11
C LYS A 233 1.58 24.11 -10.48
N SER A 234 2.64 23.51 -11.02
CA SER A 234 3.21 23.84 -12.32
C SER A 234 4.02 22.65 -12.85
N ASN A 235 4.28 22.62 -14.16
CA ASN A 235 5.10 21.58 -14.79
C ASN A 235 6.51 21.44 -14.20
N LYS A 236 7.02 22.48 -13.51
CA LYS A 236 8.33 22.49 -12.86
C LYS A 236 8.30 21.94 -11.42
N THR A 237 7.13 21.64 -10.87
CA THR A 237 7.01 21.17 -9.47
C THR A 237 7.57 19.75 -9.37
N LYS A 238 8.65 19.55 -8.59
CA LYS A 238 9.28 18.24 -8.35
C LYS A 238 9.13 17.74 -6.90
N TYR A 239 8.81 18.64 -5.98
CA TYR A 239 8.80 18.37 -4.54
C TYR A 239 7.47 18.76 -3.94
N CYS A 240 7.09 18.09 -2.85
CA CYS A 240 5.96 18.50 -2.04
C CYS A 240 6.27 19.84 -1.33
N PRO A 241 5.26 20.60 -0.86
CA PRO A 241 5.48 21.90 -0.24
C PRO A 241 6.43 21.89 0.96
N LYS A 242 6.49 20.78 1.71
CA LYS A 242 7.40 20.64 2.85
C LYS A 242 8.87 20.49 2.38
N CYS A 243 9.14 19.50 1.53
CA CYS A 243 10.49 19.28 0.99
C CYS A 243 10.98 20.47 0.14
N ALA A 244 10.09 21.13 -0.60
CA ALA A 244 10.44 22.32 -1.36
C ALA A 244 10.98 23.44 -0.45
N ARG A 245 10.32 23.68 0.70
CA ARG A 245 10.76 24.67 1.70
C ARG A 245 12.09 24.28 2.35
N GLU A 246 12.32 23.00 2.61
CA GLU A 246 13.59 22.50 3.18
C GLU A 246 14.75 22.72 2.21
N ILE A 247 14.59 22.31 0.95
CA ILE A 247 15.60 22.50 -0.10
C ILE A 247 15.87 23.99 -0.34
N GLU A 248 14.84 24.83 -0.31
CA GLU A 248 15.01 26.28 -0.48
C GLU A 248 15.81 26.92 0.66
N LYS A 249 15.57 26.48 1.91
CA LYS A 249 16.37 26.90 3.07
C LYS A 249 17.83 26.49 2.93
N GLU A 250 18.11 25.27 2.46
CA GLU A 250 19.48 24.80 2.22
C GLU A 250 20.18 25.63 1.14
N LYS A 251 19.52 25.83 0.00
CA LYS A 251 20.04 26.68 -1.08
C LYS A 251 20.27 28.13 -0.64
N HIS A 252 19.42 28.65 0.24
CA HIS A 252 19.62 29.99 0.81
C HIS A 252 20.85 30.04 1.71
N LYS A 253 21.05 29.03 2.58
CA LYS A 253 22.26 28.90 3.41
C LYS A 253 23.52 28.81 2.54
N GLU A 254 23.50 28.02 1.48
CA GLU A 254 24.63 27.88 0.55
C GLU A 254 24.96 29.19 -0.18
N ARG A 255 23.94 29.90 -0.68
CA ARG A 255 24.10 31.21 -1.30
C ARG A 255 24.75 32.21 -0.34
N ASN A 256 24.27 32.26 0.91
CA ASN A 256 24.86 33.13 1.93
C ASN A 256 26.33 32.77 2.22
N LYS A 257 26.64 31.47 2.37
CA LYS A 257 28.04 31.01 2.55
C LYS A 257 28.94 31.43 1.40
N ARG A 258 28.49 31.28 0.15
CA ARG A 258 29.24 31.72 -1.04
C ARG A 258 29.44 33.23 -1.06
N TRP A 259 28.41 34.00 -0.71
CA TRP A 259 28.51 35.46 -0.63
C TRP A 259 29.56 35.92 0.38
N TYR A 260 29.57 35.37 1.60
CA TYR A 260 30.60 35.68 2.60
C TYR A 260 32.00 35.24 2.17
N LYS A 261 32.12 34.10 1.47
CA LYS A 261 33.41 33.61 0.98
C LYS A 261 33.99 34.52 -0.11
N ASN A 262 33.16 34.95 -1.06
CA ASN A 262 33.57 35.88 -2.13
C ASN A 262 33.91 37.27 -1.55
N LYS A 263 33.13 37.75 -0.57
CA LYS A 263 33.43 39.02 0.10
C LYS A 263 34.77 39.01 0.85
N ASN A 264 35.15 37.86 1.43
CA ASN A 264 36.43 37.70 2.10
C ASN A 264 37.60 37.50 1.12
N SER A 265 37.39 36.96 -0.09
CA SER A 265 38.44 36.88 -1.11
C SER A 265 38.72 38.23 -1.78
N ASP A 266 37.68 39.02 -2.05
CA ASP A 266 37.82 40.36 -2.66
C ASP A 266 38.49 41.38 -1.71
N GLY A 267 38.47 41.11 -0.40
CA GLY A 267 39.19 41.89 0.62
C GLY A 267 40.70 41.60 0.68
N LEU A 268 41.15 40.42 0.24
CA LEU A 268 42.56 40.04 0.22
C LEU A 268 43.29 40.54 -1.03
N GLU A 269 42.61 40.68 -2.18
CA GLU A 269 43.21 41.23 -3.40
C GLU A 269 43.46 42.75 -3.33
N ASN A 270 42.74 43.48 -2.47
CA ASN A 270 42.91 44.93 -2.31
C ASN A 270 44.11 45.34 -1.42
N HIS A 271 44.82 44.39 -0.80
CA HIS A 271 46.00 44.66 0.04
C HIS A 271 47.35 44.38 -0.64
N LEU A 272 47.37 43.96 -1.91
CA LEU A 272 48.58 43.68 -2.70
C LEU A 272 48.81 44.68 -3.85
N LYS A 273 48.44 45.96 -3.68
CA LYS A 273 48.97 47.02 -4.55
C LYS A 273 50.35 47.44 -4.02
N PRO A 274 51.44 47.29 -4.79
CA PRO A 274 52.76 47.74 -4.33
C PRO A 274 52.74 49.26 -4.18
N LEU A 275 53.23 49.74 -3.04
CA LEU A 275 53.54 51.15 -2.83
C LEU A 275 54.66 51.54 -3.80
N VAL A 276 54.34 52.42 -4.74
CA VAL A 276 55.31 53.13 -5.60
C VAL A 276 56.01 54.21 -4.79
#